data_AF-A0A7S4SQP3-F1
#
_entry.id   AF-A0A7S4SQP3-F1
#
_cell.length_a   1.000
_cell.length_b   1.000
_cell.length_c   1.000
_cell.angle_alpha   90.00
_cell.angle_beta   90.00
_cell.angle_gamma   90.00
#
_symmetry.space_group_name_H-M   'P 1'
#
loop_
_entity.id
_entity.type
_entity.pdbx_description
1 polymer ?
#
loop_
_entity_poly.entity_id
_entity_poly.type
_entity_poly.pdbx_seq_one_letter_code
_entity_poly.pdbx_strand_id
1 'polypeptide(L)'
;AVLDNVEFWLKKGVDGFRLDAINFCFHDMELRDNPAKPAHLRTGKGFSTDNPYAYQFHYYNNTRPENLEFLEKLRSLMNKYPNKLSLGEVSSEDSLGTIAEYTNGGNKLHTAYSFELLTDDFSAKHIRDTISEFEAKIKDGFPCWAIGNHDVERVQTRWGKKYPEQVAKQPHFASFLTGILTSLRGSFCIYQGDELGLEEAHVEFQDLQDPFGIAFWPTFKGRDGCRTPMPWSHDSKNIGFSEKDRPWLPVCEQHKLVAVD
;
A
#
# COMPACT_ATOMS: atom_id res chain seq x y z
N ALA A 1 25.54 -5.11 -7.44
CA ALA A 1 24.46 -6.08 -7.70
C ALA A 1 23.08 -5.41 -7.74
N VAL A 2 22.48 -5.00 -6.61
CA VAL A 2 21.12 -4.42 -6.61
C VAL A 2 21.01 -3.16 -7.47
N LEU A 3 21.95 -2.21 -7.32
CA LEU A 3 21.98 -1.00 -8.14
C LEU A 3 22.19 -1.29 -9.63
N ASP A 4 22.91 -2.36 -9.99
CA ASP A 4 23.10 -2.75 -11.39
C ASP A 4 21.77 -3.24 -12.01
N ASN A 5 20.94 -3.94 -11.22
CA ASN A 5 19.60 -4.35 -11.63
C ASN A 5 18.67 -3.14 -11.82
N VAL A 6 18.75 -2.14 -10.94
CA VAL A 6 18.04 -0.87 -11.11
C VAL A 6 18.50 -0.18 -12.39
N GLU A 7 19.81 -0.10 -12.62
CA GLU A 7 20.37 0.54 -13.80
C GLU A 7 19.98 -0.18 -15.10
N PHE A 8 19.90 -1.51 -15.09
CA PHE A 8 19.42 -2.29 -16.23
C PHE A 8 18.04 -1.81 -16.70
N TRP A 9 17.10 -1.58 -15.79
CA TRP A 9 15.77 -1.07 -16.14
C TRP A 9 15.80 0.41 -16.53
N LEU A 10 16.63 1.23 -15.89
CA LEU A 10 16.82 2.63 -16.30
C LEU A 10 17.33 2.72 -17.75
N LYS A 11 18.27 1.86 -18.15
CA LYS A 11 18.77 1.75 -19.53
C LYS A 11 17.70 1.29 -20.53
N LYS A 12 16.64 0.63 -20.07
CA LYS A 12 15.46 0.28 -20.89
C LYS A 12 14.44 1.41 -21.00
N GLY A 13 14.63 2.51 -20.29
CA GLY A 13 13.79 3.71 -20.42
C GLY A 13 12.60 3.78 -19.48
N VAL A 14 12.51 2.94 -18.44
CA VAL A 14 11.44 3.08 -17.41
C VAL A 14 11.47 4.47 -16.77
N ASP A 15 10.33 5.01 -16.38
CA ASP A 15 10.22 6.36 -15.79
C ASP A 15 10.44 6.40 -14.28
N GLY A 16 10.55 5.24 -13.64
CA GLY A 16 10.76 5.18 -12.21
C GLY A 16 10.54 3.81 -11.63
N PHE A 17 10.53 3.77 -10.31
CA PHE A 17 10.37 2.56 -9.52
C PHE A 17 9.47 2.82 -8.31
N ARG A 18 8.52 1.91 -8.07
CA ARG A 18 7.98 1.68 -6.73
C ARG A 18 8.92 0.71 -6.03
N LEU A 19 9.53 1.15 -4.94
CA LEU A 19 10.51 0.40 -4.18
C LEU A 19 9.81 -0.32 -3.02
N ASP A 20 9.62 -1.61 -3.22
CA ASP A 20 9.01 -2.53 -2.25
C ASP A 20 9.75 -2.55 -0.92
N ALA A 21 9.01 -2.50 0.19
CA ALA A 21 9.52 -2.61 1.55
C ALA A 21 10.88 -1.88 1.75
N ILE A 22 10.98 -0.62 1.31
CA ILE A 22 12.29 0.03 1.12
C ILE A 22 13.06 0.24 2.42
N ASN A 23 12.37 0.26 3.57
CA ASN A 23 12.99 0.33 4.89
C ASN A 23 13.52 -1.02 5.41
N PHE A 24 13.35 -2.13 4.68
CA PHE A 24 13.79 -3.48 5.06
C PHE A 24 15.11 -3.91 4.41
N CYS A 25 15.78 -3.06 3.62
CA CYS A 25 17.03 -3.44 2.93
C CYS A 25 18.17 -3.84 3.87
N PHE A 26 18.17 -3.34 5.10
CA PHE A 26 19.19 -3.62 6.11
C PHE A 26 18.55 -4.14 7.39
N HIS A 27 19.25 -5.04 8.05
CA HIS A 27 18.94 -5.58 9.37
C HIS A 27 20.11 -5.33 10.32
N ASP A 28 19.87 -5.43 11.61
CA ASP A 28 20.90 -5.30 12.63
C ASP A 28 21.92 -6.45 12.58
N MET A 29 23.20 -6.12 12.37
CA MET A 29 24.26 -7.13 12.25
C MET A 29 24.58 -7.85 13.57
N GLU A 30 24.21 -7.25 14.71
CA GLU A 30 24.30 -7.90 16.02
C GLU A 30 23.14 -8.91 16.25
N LEU A 31 22.14 -8.93 15.35
CA LEU A 31 20.96 -9.79 15.44
C LEU A 31 20.24 -9.68 16.80
N ARG A 32 20.15 -8.46 17.34
CA ARG A 32 19.51 -8.23 18.63
C ARG A 32 18.03 -8.55 18.58
N ASP A 33 17.54 -9.11 19.68
CA ASP A 33 16.12 -9.35 19.87
C ASP A 33 15.36 -8.02 19.92
N ASN A 34 14.28 -7.94 19.15
CA ASN A 34 13.33 -6.85 19.28
C ASN A 34 12.65 -6.91 20.66
N PRO A 35 12.48 -5.78 21.36
CA PRO A 35 11.73 -5.75 22.62
C PRO A 35 10.26 -6.14 22.41
N ALA A 36 9.67 -6.79 23.42
CA ALA A 36 8.25 -7.12 23.41
C ALA A 36 7.35 -5.86 23.45
N LYS A 37 6.27 -5.85 22.66
CA LYS A 37 5.28 -4.79 22.61
C LYS A 37 4.01 -5.16 23.39
N PRO A 38 3.68 -4.42 24.47
CA PRO A 38 2.44 -4.62 25.22
C PRO A 38 1.20 -4.51 24.34
N ALA A 39 0.15 -5.28 24.65
CA ALA A 39 -1.07 -5.36 23.84
C ALA A 39 -1.70 -3.99 23.54
N HIS A 40 -1.73 -3.08 24.51
CA HIS A 40 -2.33 -1.74 24.36
C HIS A 40 -1.54 -0.79 23.45
N LEU A 41 -0.32 -1.15 23.04
CA LEU A 41 0.51 -0.38 22.11
C LEU A 41 0.56 -1.01 20.70
N ARG A 42 -0.07 -2.17 20.49
CA ARG A 42 -0.04 -2.86 19.20
C ARG A 42 -0.92 -2.12 18.20
N THR A 43 -0.35 -1.78 17.06
CA THR A 43 -1.04 -1.15 15.93
C THR A 43 -0.83 -2.00 14.68
N GLY A 44 -1.86 -2.11 13.85
CA GLY A 44 -1.82 -2.89 12.60
C GLY A 44 -1.53 -1.99 11.41
N LYS A 45 -0.35 -2.12 10.81
CA LYS A 45 0.06 -1.37 9.59
C LYS A 45 0.63 -2.35 8.56
N GLY A 46 -0.26 -2.90 7.74
CA GLY A 46 0.06 -4.00 6.81
C GLY A 46 -0.05 -5.41 7.43
N PHE A 47 -0.53 -5.50 8.67
CA PHE A 47 -0.80 -6.76 9.37
C PHE A 47 -1.87 -6.53 10.46
N SER A 48 -2.57 -7.60 10.86
CA SER A 48 -3.50 -7.58 12.00
C SER A 48 -2.74 -7.43 13.32
N THR A 49 -3.34 -6.77 14.32
CA THR A 49 -2.80 -6.70 15.69
C THR A 49 -2.68 -8.07 16.38
N ASP A 50 -3.40 -9.08 15.86
CA ASP A 50 -3.34 -10.47 16.34
C ASP A 50 -2.21 -11.27 15.68
N ASN A 51 -1.58 -10.74 14.63
CA ASN A 51 -0.40 -11.35 14.04
C ASN A 51 0.75 -11.27 15.07
N PRO A 52 1.46 -12.37 15.39
CA PRO A 52 2.60 -12.36 16.30
C PRO A 52 3.70 -11.35 15.94
N TYR A 53 3.79 -10.93 14.68
CA TYR A 53 4.66 -9.84 14.24
C TYR A 53 4.38 -8.54 15.04
N ALA A 54 3.11 -8.23 15.32
CA ALA A 54 2.71 -7.05 16.09
C ALA A 54 3.16 -7.05 17.55
N TYR A 55 3.71 -8.17 18.05
CA TYR A 55 4.05 -8.34 19.47
C TYR A 55 5.45 -7.81 19.80
N GLN A 56 6.10 -7.15 18.84
CA GLN A 56 7.46 -6.65 18.97
C GLN A 56 7.53 -5.17 18.57
N PHE A 57 8.47 -4.44 19.17
CA PHE A 57 8.94 -3.18 18.63
C PHE A 57 10.01 -3.46 17.58
N HIS A 58 9.74 -3.15 16.31
CA HIS A 58 10.62 -3.45 15.18
C HIS A 58 11.81 -2.49 15.08
N TYR A 59 12.74 -2.58 16.03
CA TYR A 59 13.91 -1.70 16.11
C TYR A 59 15.15 -2.25 15.42
N TYR A 60 15.28 -3.57 15.33
CA TYR A 60 16.52 -4.22 14.87
C TYR A 60 16.33 -4.98 13.56
N ASN A 61 15.12 -5.48 13.27
CA ASN A 61 14.90 -6.29 12.07
C ASN A 61 14.74 -5.47 10.78
N ASN A 62 14.52 -4.15 10.86
CA ASN A 62 14.39 -3.24 9.72
C ASN A 62 14.79 -1.81 10.12
N THR A 63 14.62 -0.86 9.20
CA THR A 63 14.74 0.59 9.42
C THR A 63 16.10 0.97 10.05
N ARG A 64 17.16 0.36 9.53
CA ARG A 64 18.53 0.56 10.02
C ARG A 64 19.17 1.82 9.40
N PRO A 65 20.03 2.54 10.15
CA PRO A 65 20.62 3.81 9.69
C PRO A 65 21.47 3.67 8.42
N GLU A 66 22.10 2.51 8.21
CA GLU A 66 22.89 2.19 7.01
C GLU A 66 22.09 2.30 5.72
N ASN A 67 20.76 2.16 5.80
CA ASN A 67 19.90 2.26 4.64
C ASN A 67 19.92 3.69 4.05
N LEU A 68 20.15 4.73 4.85
CA LEU A 68 20.20 6.11 4.36
C LEU A 68 21.32 6.30 3.32
N GLU A 69 22.51 5.76 3.58
CA GLU A 69 23.62 5.82 2.64
C GLU A 69 23.30 5.04 1.35
N PHE A 70 22.60 3.90 1.47
CA PHE A 70 22.14 3.15 0.30
C PHE A 70 21.14 3.95 -0.54
N LEU A 71 20.19 4.66 0.09
CA LEU A 71 19.23 5.53 -0.61
C LEU A 71 19.92 6.69 -1.32
N GLU A 72 21.00 7.23 -0.77
CA GLU A 72 21.82 8.26 -1.43
C GLU A 72 22.53 7.72 -2.67
N LYS A 73 23.04 6.48 -2.60
CA LYS A 73 23.63 5.79 -3.77
C LYS A 73 22.58 5.50 -4.83
N LEU A 74 21.38 5.06 -4.43
CA LEU A 74 20.25 4.83 -5.34
C LEU A 74 19.84 6.13 -6.03
N ARG A 75 19.66 7.22 -5.27
CA ARG A 75 19.33 8.54 -5.83
C ARG A 75 20.42 9.04 -6.76
N SER A 76 21.69 8.89 -6.39
CA SER A 76 22.83 9.27 -7.23
C SER A 76 22.86 8.50 -8.55
N LEU A 77 22.51 7.21 -8.54
CA LEU A 77 22.32 6.42 -9.77
C LEU A 77 21.16 6.99 -10.61
N MET A 78 19.99 7.21 -9.99
CA MET A 78 18.81 7.70 -10.69
C MET A 78 19.04 9.09 -11.29
N ASN A 79 19.79 9.97 -10.62
CA ASN A 79 20.12 11.32 -11.12
C ASN A 79 20.93 11.31 -12.43
N LYS A 80 21.57 10.19 -12.81
CA LYS A 80 22.21 10.03 -14.13
C LYS A 80 21.19 9.93 -15.27
N TYR A 81 19.93 9.67 -14.95
CA TYR A 81 18.81 9.52 -15.87
C TYR A 81 17.77 10.60 -15.54
N PRO A 82 17.58 11.62 -16.40
CA PRO A 82 16.66 12.72 -16.10
C PRO A 82 15.21 12.23 -16.04
N ASN A 83 14.38 12.95 -15.28
CA ASN A 83 12.93 12.73 -15.16
C ASN A 83 12.56 11.33 -14.65
N LYS A 84 13.28 10.83 -13.64
CA LYS A 84 13.00 9.54 -13.00
C LYS A 84 12.44 9.72 -11.61
N LEU A 85 11.47 8.87 -11.25
CA LEU A 85 10.80 8.91 -9.95
C LEU A 85 11.13 7.66 -9.12
N SER A 86 11.43 7.83 -7.83
CA SER A 86 11.40 6.73 -6.87
C SER A 86 10.29 6.95 -5.86
N LEU A 87 9.43 5.95 -5.73
CA LEU A 87 8.34 5.90 -4.75
C LEU A 87 8.61 4.76 -3.77
N GLY A 88 8.91 5.08 -2.51
CA GLY A 88 9.09 4.08 -1.47
C GLY A 88 7.79 3.57 -0.87
N GLU A 89 7.70 2.28 -0.60
CA GLU A 89 6.76 1.74 0.39
C GLU A 89 7.43 1.68 1.76
N VAL A 90 6.85 2.36 2.74
CA VAL A 90 7.38 2.39 4.11
C VAL A 90 6.35 1.86 5.10
N SER A 91 6.74 0.84 5.86
CA SER A 91 6.03 0.39 7.07
C SER A 91 7.04 0.16 8.19
N SER A 92 7.01 1.03 9.19
CA SER A 92 7.90 1.04 10.36
C SER A 92 7.14 1.47 11.62
N GLU A 93 7.78 1.38 12.79
CA GLU A 93 7.21 1.84 14.07
C GLU A 93 6.73 3.31 14.02
N ASP A 94 7.47 4.17 13.33
CA ASP A 94 7.06 5.55 12.99
C ASP A 94 7.17 5.75 11.49
N SER A 95 6.16 5.29 10.75
CA SER A 95 6.17 5.30 9.28
C SER A 95 6.24 6.72 8.72
N LEU A 96 5.55 7.69 9.32
CA LEU A 96 5.62 9.09 8.88
C LEU A 96 7.00 9.71 9.13
N GLY A 97 7.62 9.41 10.27
CA GLY A 97 8.99 9.81 10.58
C GLY A 97 10.01 9.19 9.62
N THR A 98 9.89 7.90 9.33
CA THR A 98 10.77 7.21 8.36
C THR A 98 10.59 7.77 6.94
N ILE A 99 9.37 8.07 6.49
CA ILE A 99 9.16 8.75 5.19
C ILE A 99 9.85 10.11 5.17
N ALA A 100 9.67 10.92 6.21
CA ALA A 100 10.31 12.23 6.29
C ALA A 100 11.84 12.09 6.22
N GLU A 101 12.43 11.16 6.96
CA GLU A 101 13.86 10.87 6.90
C GLU A 101 14.31 10.44 5.50
N TYR A 102 13.55 9.57 4.83
CA TYR A 102 13.93 8.98 3.55
C TYR A 102 13.73 9.93 2.35
N THR A 103 12.94 11.00 2.51
CA THR A 103 12.60 11.93 1.42
C THR A 103 13.18 13.33 1.61
N ASN A 104 13.53 13.74 2.84
CA ASN A 104 14.16 15.04 3.10
C ASN A 104 15.59 15.12 2.54
N GLY A 105 16.00 16.33 2.18
CA GLY A 105 17.35 16.70 1.71
C GLY A 105 17.56 16.55 0.21
N GLY A 106 16.56 16.10 -0.55
CA GLY A 106 16.62 15.99 -2.01
C GLY A 106 17.64 14.97 -2.56
N ASN A 107 18.32 14.22 -1.69
CA ASN A 107 19.41 13.32 -2.03
C ASN A 107 19.10 11.83 -1.82
N LYS A 108 17.88 11.48 -1.42
CA LYS A 108 17.40 10.10 -1.21
C LYS A 108 16.17 9.81 -2.06
N LEU A 109 15.08 9.28 -1.51
CA LEU A 109 13.85 9.02 -2.26
C LEU A 109 13.22 10.31 -2.77
N HIS A 110 12.52 10.23 -3.90
CA HIS A 110 11.73 11.37 -4.39
C HIS A 110 10.44 11.51 -3.59
N THR A 111 9.79 10.38 -3.30
CA THR A 111 8.56 10.32 -2.50
C THR A 111 8.38 8.93 -1.88
N ALA A 112 7.47 8.79 -0.93
CA ALA A 112 7.09 7.51 -0.34
C ALA A 112 5.65 7.57 0.22
N TYR A 113 5.00 6.41 0.31
CA TYR A 113 3.72 6.22 0.98
C TYR A 113 3.88 5.27 2.18
N SER A 114 2.92 5.32 3.10
CA SER A 114 2.81 4.40 4.24
C SER A 114 1.39 3.87 4.39
N PHE A 115 1.18 3.02 5.38
CA PHE A 115 -0.11 2.39 5.67
C PHE A 115 -1.08 3.27 6.47
N GLU A 116 -0.75 4.52 6.84
CA GLU A 116 -1.61 5.36 7.70
C GLU A 116 -3.03 5.60 7.14
N LEU A 117 -3.17 5.64 5.80
CA LEU A 117 -4.47 5.74 5.11
C LEU A 117 -4.91 4.42 4.46
N LEU A 118 -4.20 3.33 4.76
CA LEU A 118 -4.50 1.97 4.30
C LEU A 118 -5.07 1.09 5.42
N THR A 119 -5.34 1.65 6.60
CA THR A 119 -6.01 0.95 7.71
C THR A 119 -7.53 1.11 7.67
N ASP A 120 -8.23 0.51 8.64
CA ASP A 120 -9.67 0.68 8.86
C ASP A 120 -10.03 2.05 9.44
N ASP A 121 -9.06 2.86 9.85
CA ASP A 121 -9.31 4.17 10.45
C ASP A 121 -9.70 5.17 9.37
N PHE A 122 -10.94 5.66 9.46
CA PHE A 122 -11.46 6.67 8.55
C PHE A 122 -12.37 7.65 9.29
N SER A 123 -11.90 8.88 9.38
CA SER A 123 -12.69 10.03 9.81
C SER A 123 -11.98 11.31 9.37
N ALA A 124 -12.72 12.43 9.30
CA ALA A 124 -12.10 13.73 9.06
C ALA A 124 -11.02 14.07 10.11
N LYS A 125 -11.19 13.60 11.36
CA LYS A 125 -10.17 13.76 12.41
C LYS A 125 -8.92 12.94 12.08
N HIS A 126 -9.08 11.66 11.77
CA HIS A 126 -7.96 10.76 11.43
C HIS A 126 -7.12 11.33 10.29
N ILE A 127 -7.76 11.67 9.17
CA ILE A 127 -7.07 12.24 8.01
C ILE A 127 -6.35 13.53 8.40
N ARG A 128 -7.03 14.47 9.06
CA ARG A 128 -6.41 15.73 9.48
C ARG A 128 -5.19 15.48 10.36
N ASP A 129 -5.30 14.59 11.33
CA ASP A 129 -4.22 14.34 12.28
C ASP A 129 -3.03 13.65 11.59
N THR A 130 -3.26 12.64 10.73
CA THR A 130 -2.23 11.99 9.92
C THR A 130 -1.47 12.99 9.03
N ILE A 131 -2.20 13.85 8.31
CA ILE A 131 -1.59 14.86 7.45
C ILE A 131 -0.85 15.91 8.29
N SER A 132 -1.42 16.36 9.42
CA SER A 132 -0.78 17.37 10.28
C SER A 132 0.50 16.83 10.92
N GLU A 133 0.51 15.57 11.35
CA GLU A 133 1.69 14.91 11.89
C GLU A 133 2.78 14.78 10.83
N PHE A 134 2.40 14.39 9.60
CA PHE A 134 3.34 14.31 8.50
C PHE A 134 3.94 15.69 8.15
N GLU A 135 3.11 16.72 8.01
CA GLU A 135 3.55 18.09 7.72
C GLU A 135 4.45 18.66 8.83
N ALA A 136 4.28 18.22 10.09
CA ALA A 136 5.17 18.60 11.19
C ALA A 136 6.56 17.94 11.11
N LYS A 137 6.69 16.78 10.45
CA LYS A 137 7.94 16.00 10.32
C LYS A 137 8.68 16.27 9.02
N ILE A 138 7.93 16.47 7.92
CA ILE A 138 8.49 16.69 6.59
C ILE A 138 9.10 18.10 6.49
N LYS A 139 10.24 18.23 5.80
CA LYS A 139 10.88 19.53 5.52
C LYS A 139 10.69 19.87 4.05
N ASP A 140 11.61 19.38 3.23
CA ASP A 140 11.67 19.57 1.77
C ASP A 140 11.27 18.29 1.01
N GLY A 141 11.00 17.19 1.71
CA GLY A 141 10.46 15.97 1.11
C GLY A 141 9.03 16.13 0.59
N PHE A 142 8.60 15.17 -0.23
CA PHE A 142 7.29 15.19 -0.89
C PHE A 142 6.52 13.90 -0.60
N PRO A 143 5.30 13.96 -0.04
CA PRO A 143 4.52 12.76 0.29
C PRO A 143 3.89 12.11 -0.94
N CYS A 144 3.59 10.82 -0.80
CA CYS A 144 2.63 10.12 -1.64
C CYS A 144 1.56 9.47 -0.76
N TRP A 145 0.29 9.64 -1.14
CA TRP A 145 -0.85 9.07 -0.43
C TRP A 145 -1.49 7.93 -1.22
N ALA A 146 -1.94 6.91 -0.52
CA ALA A 146 -2.68 5.79 -1.09
C ALA A 146 -3.81 5.41 -0.13
N ILE A 147 -4.98 5.09 -0.68
CA ILE A 147 -6.13 4.56 0.08
C ILE A 147 -6.47 3.13 -0.35
N GLY A 148 -5.95 2.66 -1.48
CA GLY A 148 -6.06 1.28 -1.94
C GLY A 148 -4.73 0.82 -2.54
N ASN A 149 -4.45 -0.48 -2.41
CA ASN A 149 -3.39 -1.18 -3.10
C ASN A 149 -3.67 -2.69 -3.08
N HIS A 150 -2.72 -3.48 -3.58
CA HIS A 150 -2.81 -4.94 -3.62
C HIS A 150 -2.57 -5.67 -2.27
N ASP A 151 -2.40 -4.97 -1.15
CA ASP A 151 -2.11 -5.55 0.17
C ASP A 151 -3.19 -5.33 1.22
N VAL A 152 -4.18 -4.50 0.92
CA VAL A 152 -5.27 -4.18 1.85
C VAL A 152 -6.62 -4.39 1.19
N GLU A 153 -7.63 -4.60 2.03
CA GLU A 153 -9.03 -4.63 1.60
C GLU A 153 -9.36 -3.36 0.80
N ARG A 154 -10.09 -3.49 -0.31
CA ARG A 154 -10.50 -2.38 -1.18
C ARG A 154 -11.17 -1.27 -0.38
N VAL A 155 -10.79 -0.02 -0.66
CA VAL A 155 -11.19 1.13 0.15
C VAL A 155 -12.71 1.31 0.20
N GLN A 156 -13.40 1.00 -0.90
CA GLN A 156 -14.86 1.03 -1.00
C GLN A 156 -15.51 0.23 0.13
N THR A 157 -14.98 -0.97 0.41
CA THR A 157 -15.46 -1.83 1.49
C THR A 157 -14.84 -1.45 2.84
N ARG A 158 -13.51 -1.31 2.89
CA ARG A 158 -12.75 -1.06 4.14
C ARG A 158 -13.25 0.17 4.89
N TRP A 159 -13.42 1.28 4.19
CA TRP A 159 -13.94 2.53 4.76
C TRP A 159 -15.47 2.62 4.68
N GLY A 160 -16.09 1.95 3.70
CA GLY A 160 -17.56 1.87 3.59
C GLY A 160 -18.23 1.25 4.82
N LYS A 161 -17.59 0.27 5.46
CA LYS A 161 -18.06 -0.35 6.72
C LYS A 161 -18.29 0.64 7.88
N LYS A 162 -17.71 1.84 7.82
CA LYS A 162 -17.90 2.89 8.84
C LYS A 162 -19.21 3.69 8.65
N TYR A 163 -19.89 3.51 7.54
CA TYR A 163 -21.12 4.21 7.22
C TYR A 163 -22.30 3.23 7.17
N PRO A 164 -23.53 3.71 7.38
CA PRO A 164 -24.71 2.94 7.02
C PRO A 164 -24.66 2.51 5.56
N GLU A 165 -25.13 1.30 5.27
CA GLU A 165 -25.04 0.68 3.93
C GLU A 165 -25.61 1.58 2.82
N GLN A 166 -26.71 2.30 3.11
CA GLN A 166 -27.34 3.25 2.19
C GLN A 166 -26.46 4.47 1.83
N VAL A 167 -25.43 4.76 2.62
CA VAL A 167 -24.45 5.81 2.34
C VAL A 167 -23.25 5.22 1.60
N ALA A 168 -22.72 4.09 2.07
CA ALA A 168 -21.56 3.44 1.45
C ALA A 168 -21.84 2.97 0.01
N LYS A 169 -23.09 2.57 -0.29
CA LYS A 169 -23.54 2.15 -1.62
C LYS A 169 -24.02 3.29 -2.51
N GLN A 170 -23.86 4.56 -2.11
CA GLN A 170 -24.24 5.66 -2.99
C GLN A 170 -23.29 5.72 -4.21
N PRO A 171 -23.80 6.04 -5.41
CA PRO A 171 -22.99 6.11 -6.63
C PRO A 171 -21.77 7.04 -6.51
N HIS A 172 -21.85 8.07 -5.67
CA HIS A 172 -20.80 9.07 -5.52
C HIS A 172 -19.80 8.76 -4.40
N PHE A 173 -19.94 7.65 -3.67
CA PHE A 173 -19.03 7.34 -2.56
C PHE A 173 -17.59 7.13 -3.05
N ALA A 174 -17.39 6.34 -4.11
CA ALA A 174 -16.07 6.14 -4.73
C ALA A 174 -15.46 7.46 -5.25
N SER A 175 -16.27 8.30 -5.89
CA SER A 175 -15.83 9.63 -6.34
C SER A 175 -15.47 10.55 -5.18
N PHE A 176 -16.19 10.48 -4.05
CA PHE A 176 -15.87 11.21 -2.83
C PHE A 176 -14.53 10.76 -2.23
N LEU A 177 -14.29 9.45 -2.15
CA LEU A 177 -13.01 8.90 -1.67
C LEU A 177 -11.84 9.31 -2.57
N THR A 178 -12.01 9.21 -3.88
CA THR A 178 -11.02 9.68 -4.87
C THR A 178 -10.79 11.18 -4.74
N GLY A 179 -11.86 11.97 -4.59
CA GLY A 179 -11.80 13.41 -4.41
C GLY A 179 -11.03 13.82 -3.16
N ILE A 180 -11.17 13.08 -2.04
CA ILE A 180 -10.33 13.27 -0.86
C ILE A 180 -8.86 13.03 -1.22
N LEU A 181 -8.54 11.84 -1.76
CA LEU A 181 -7.17 11.44 -2.07
C LEU A 181 -6.46 12.45 -2.98
N THR A 182 -7.11 12.85 -4.07
CA THR A 182 -6.52 13.74 -5.08
C THR A 182 -6.47 15.20 -4.64
N SER A 183 -7.12 15.55 -3.53
CA SER A 183 -7.09 16.90 -2.96
C SER A 183 -6.04 17.08 -1.86
N LEU A 184 -5.38 15.99 -1.43
CA LEU A 184 -4.28 16.06 -0.47
C LEU A 184 -3.00 16.61 -1.13
N ARG A 185 -2.21 17.37 -0.36
CA ARG A 185 -0.86 17.76 -0.80
C ARG A 185 0.00 16.52 -0.95
N GLY A 186 0.49 16.26 -2.16
CA GLY A 186 1.39 15.15 -2.46
C GLY A 186 1.10 14.50 -3.79
N SER A 187 1.89 13.49 -4.13
CA SER A 187 1.51 12.52 -5.15
C SER A 187 0.43 11.59 -4.59
N PHE A 188 -0.23 10.83 -5.46
CA PHE A 188 -1.20 9.83 -5.03
C PHE A 188 -1.09 8.55 -5.86
N CYS A 189 -1.48 7.43 -5.26
CA CYS A 189 -1.66 6.15 -5.93
C CYS A 189 -3.14 5.78 -5.95
N ILE A 190 -3.65 5.46 -7.15
CA ILE A 190 -4.98 4.89 -7.36
C ILE A 190 -4.77 3.42 -7.74
N TYR A 191 -5.45 2.52 -7.04
CA TYR A 191 -5.36 1.09 -7.33
C TYR A 191 -6.44 0.68 -8.34
N GLN A 192 -6.13 -0.31 -9.18
CA GLN A 192 -7.03 -0.75 -10.25
C GLN A 192 -8.42 -1.14 -9.71
N GLY A 193 -9.45 -0.50 -10.23
CA GLY A 193 -10.84 -0.65 -9.82
C GLY A 193 -11.29 0.29 -8.70
N ASP A 194 -10.40 1.04 -8.05
CA ASP A 194 -10.83 2.09 -7.12
C ASP A 194 -11.59 3.20 -7.89
N GLU A 195 -11.22 3.45 -9.15
CA GLU A 195 -11.92 4.36 -10.06
C GLU A 195 -13.35 3.91 -10.42
N LEU A 196 -13.61 2.60 -10.31
CA LEU A 196 -14.94 2.00 -10.53
C LEU A 196 -15.72 1.85 -9.21
N GLY A 197 -15.07 2.07 -8.06
CA GLY A 197 -15.64 1.78 -6.76
C GLY A 197 -15.83 0.29 -6.50
N LEU A 198 -14.88 -0.55 -6.92
CA LEU A 198 -14.95 -1.99 -6.65
C LEU A 198 -14.93 -2.27 -5.14
N GLU A 199 -15.91 -3.04 -4.67
CA GLU A 199 -15.94 -3.61 -3.31
C GLU A 199 -14.95 -4.77 -3.18
N GLU A 200 -14.54 -5.12 -1.96
CA GLU A 200 -13.72 -6.31 -1.70
C GLU A 200 -14.44 -7.58 -2.16
N ALA A 201 -13.76 -8.40 -2.95
CA ALA A 201 -14.32 -9.67 -3.37
C ALA A 201 -14.28 -10.71 -2.25
N HIS A 202 -15.32 -11.55 -2.20
CA HIS A 202 -15.28 -12.75 -1.38
C HIS A 202 -14.55 -13.88 -2.13
N VAL A 203 -13.43 -14.36 -1.57
CA VAL A 203 -12.69 -15.51 -2.11
C VAL A 203 -12.84 -16.68 -1.15
N GLU A 204 -13.34 -17.79 -1.68
CA GLU A 204 -13.53 -19.03 -0.94
C GLU A 204 -12.19 -19.68 -0.58
N PHE A 205 -12.15 -20.48 0.49
CA PHE A 205 -10.92 -21.10 0.97
C PHE A 205 -10.21 -21.94 -0.12
N GLN A 206 -10.96 -22.71 -0.91
CA GLN A 206 -10.40 -23.52 -1.99
C GLN A 206 -9.79 -22.72 -3.15
N ASP A 207 -10.10 -21.43 -3.23
CA ASP A 207 -9.68 -20.55 -4.31
C ASP A 207 -8.52 -19.63 -3.89
N LEU A 208 -8.16 -19.61 -2.60
CA LEU A 208 -7.04 -18.83 -2.08
C LEU A 208 -5.74 -19.14 -2.82
N GLN A 209 -5.03 -18.08 -3.18
CA GLN A 209 -3.70 -18.11 -3.79
C GLN A 209 -2.66 -17.45 -2.87
N ASP A 210 -3.07 -16.49 -2.04
CA ASP A 210 -2.17 -15.76 -1.15
C ASP A 210 -1.72 -16.64 0.03
N PRO A 211 -0.43 -16.99 0.14
CA PRO A 211 0.08 -17.78 1.27
C PRO A 211 -0.13 -17.08 2.61
N PHE A 212 -0.23 -15.75 2.63
CA PHE A 212 -0.50 -15.02 3.88
C PHE A 212 -1.92 -15.30 4.39
N GLY A 213 -2.92 -15.38 3.51
CA GLY A 213 -4.27 -15.78 3.88
C GLY A 213 -4.37 -17.24 4.30
N ILE A 214 -3.69 -18.13 3.58
CA ILE A 214 -3.65 -19.56 3.91
C ILE A 214 -3.06 -19.78 5.32
N ALA A 215 -2.00 -19.08 5.67
CA ALA A 215 -1.31 -19.24 6.95
C ALA A 215 -2.11 -18.79 8.18
N PHE A 216 -3.01 -17.82 8.01
CA PHE A 216 -3.77 -17.21 9.11
C PHE A 216 -5.30 -17.41 8.98
N TRP A 217 -5.73 -18.32 8.11
CA TRP A 217 -7.14 -18.64 7.96
C TRP A 217 -7.74 -19.22 9.26
N PRO A 218 -8.96 -18.83 9.68
CA PRO A 218 -9.86 -17.87 9.03
C PRO A 218 -9.75 -16.44 9.57
N THR A 219 -8.90 -16.17 10.57
CA THR A 219 -8.88 -14.88 11.29
C THR A 219 -8.34 -13.75 10.41
N PHE A 220 -7.39 -14.06 9.53
CA PHE A 220 -6.96 -13.18 8.45
C PHE A 220 -6.99 -13.96 7.14
N LYS A 221 -7.78 -13.46 6.18
CA LYS A 221 -8.07 -14.18 4.93
C LYS A 221 -7.08 -13.88 3.79
N GLY A 222 -6.06 -13.09 4.05
CA GLY A 222 -5.08 -12.70 3.03
C GLY A 222 -5.54 -11.52 2.20
N ARG A 223 -4.93 -11.40 1.02
CA ARG A 223 -5.04 -10.24 0.13
C ARG A 223 -5.74 -10.57 -1.19
N ASP A 224 -6.23 -11.80 -1.36
CA ASP A 224 -6.84 -12.23 -2.63
C ASP A 224 -8.12 -11.45 -2.99
N GLY A 225 -8.88 -10.97 -2.00
CA GLY A 225 -10.11 -10.23 -2.21
C GLY A 225 -9.94 -8.91 -2.98
N CYS A 226 -8.79 -8.24 -2.85
CA CYS A 226 -8.47 -7.05 -3.62
C CYS A 226 -7.72 -7.35 -4.94
N ARG A 227 -7.41 -8.62 -5.22
CA ARG A 227 -6.61 -9.06 -6.38
C ARG A 227 -7.43 -9.79 -7.45
N THR A 228 -8.74 -9.89 -7.26
CA THR A 228 -9.62 -10.49 -8.25
C THR A 228 -9.54 -9.77 -9.60
N PRO A 229 -9.83 -10.47 -10.70
CA PRO A 229 -9.73 -9.89 -12.05
C PRO A 229 -10.58 -8.62 -12.25
N MET A 230 -10.12 -7.72 -13.13
CA MET A 230 -10.86 -6.49 -13.47
C MET A 230 -12.14 -6.79 -14.27
N PRO A 231 -13.26 -6.10 -13.96
CA PRO A 231 -14.51 -6.20 -14.71
C PRO A 231 -14.51 -5.29 -15.94
N TRP A 232 -14.15 -5.80 -17.11
CA TRP A 232 -14.13 -5.01 -18.35
C TRP A 232 -15.49 -4.89 -19.04
N SER A 233 -16.28 -5.96 -19.06
CA SER A 233 -17.56 -5.97 -19.76
C SER A 233 -18.61 -6.82 -19.05
N HIS A 234 -19.75 -6.22 -18.71
CA HIS A 234 -20.76 -6.82 -17.86
C HIS A 234 -21.29 -8.17 -18.40
N ASP A 235 -21.55 -8.28 -19.70
CA ASP A 235 -22.17 -9.48 -20.30
C ASP A 235 -21.18 -10.47 -20.91
N SER A 236 -19.87 -10.19 -20.81
CA SER A 236 -18.82 -11.06 -21.32
C SER A 236 -18.44 -12.17 -20.32
N LYS A 237 -17.91 -13.29 -20.83
CA LYS A 237 -17.36 -14.36 -19.99
C LYS A 237 -16.28 -13.80 -19.06
N ASN A 238 -16.29 -14.23 -17.79
CA ASN A 238 -15.41 -13.69 -16.74
C ASN A 238 -15.41 -12.16 -16.69
N ILE A 239 -16.56 -11.54 -16.93
CA ILE A 239 -16.74 -10.08 -16.94
C ILE A 239 -15.74 -9.40 -17.89
N GLY A 240 -15.42 -10.05 -19.02
CA GLY A 240 -14.51 -9.55 -20.05
C GLY A 240 -13.01 -9.69 -19.74
N PHE A 241 -12.63 -10.32 -18.62
CA PHE A 241 -11.22 -10.48 -18.27
C PHE A 241 -10.50 -11.57 -19.07
N SER A 242 -11.16 -12.69 -19.35
CA SER A 242 -10.54 -13.84 -20.01
C SER A 242 -11.57 -14.73 -20.69
N GLU A 243 -11.18 -15.34 -21.82
CA GLU A 243 -11.97 -16.38 -22.50
C GLU A 243 -11.77 -17.78 -21.89
N LYS A 244 -10.75 -17.97 -21.05
CA LYS A 244 -10.53 -19.25 -20.36
C LYS A 244 -11.67 -19.53 -19.38
N ASP A 245 -11.92 -20.80 -19.07
CA ASP A 245 -13.02 -21.17 -18.16
C ASP A 245 -12.85 -20.61 -16.75
N ARG A 246 -11.61 -20.49 -16.28
CA ARG A 246 -11.32 -19.99 -14.94
C ARG A 246 -10.07 -19.10 -14.96
N PRO A 247 -10.15 -17.85 -14.47
CA PRO A 247 -8.97 -17.03 -14.21
C PRO A 247 -8.19 -17.56 -13.00
N TRP A 248 -7.01 -16.98 -12.74
CA TRP A 248 -6.16 -17.39 -11.63
C TRP A 248 -6.80 -17.18 -10.24
N LEU A 249 -7.70 -16.18 -10.12
CA LEU A 249 -8.66 -15.99 -9.04
C LEU A 249 -10.07 -15.90 -9.61
N PRO A 250 -11.13 -16.26 -8.87
CA PRO A 250 -12.50 -16.11 -9.33
C PRO A 250 -12.85 -14.63 -9.58
N VAL A 251 -13.73 -14.39 -10.55
CA VAL A 251 -14.36 -13.07 -10.73
C VAL A 251 -15.40 -12.85 -9.63
N CYS A 252 -15.58 -11.60 -9.22
CA CYS A 252 -16.60 -11.22 -8.26
C CYS A 252 -17.87 -10.78 -9.01
N GLU A 253 -18.98 -11.51 -8.84
CA GLU A 253 -20.23 -11.19 -9.55
C GLU A 253 -20.76 -9.79 -9.24
N GLN A 254 -20.51 -9.26 -8.02
CA GLN A 254 -20.90 -7.91 -7.66
C GLN A 254 -20.14 -6.85 -8.49
N HIS A 255 -18.91 -7.15 -8.93
CA HIS A 255 -18.12 -6.24 -9.76
C HIS A 255 -18.73 -6.03 -11.15
N LYS A 256 -19.63 -6.93 -11.60
CA LYS A 256 -20.38 -6.77 -12.85
C LYS A 256 -21.23 -5.50 -12.88
N LEU A 257 -21.71 -5.04 -11.72
CA LEU A 257 -22.58 -3.85 -11.60
C LEU A 257 -21.86 -2.53 -11.88
N VAL A 258 -20.54 -2.56 -11.85
CA VAL A 258 -19.64 -1.40 -12.02
C VAL A 258 -18.50 -1.75 -12.99
N ALA A 259 -18.80 -2.60 -13.97
CA ALA A 259 -17.88 -2.88 -15.07
C ALA A 259 -17.56 -1.60 -15.86
N VAL A 260 -16.50 -1.64 -16.66
CA VAL A 260 -16.01 -0.47 -17.40
C VAL A 260 -17.00 0.01 -18.50
N ASP A 261 -17.84 -0.88 -19.04
CA ASP A 261 -18.74 -0.62 -20.17
C ASP A 261 -20.15 -0.12 -19.82
#